data_AF-A0A3A9HEA2-F1
#
_entry.id   AF-A0A3A9HEA2-F1
#
_cell.length_a   1.000
_cell.length_b   1.000
_cell.length_c   1.000
_cell.angle_alpha   90.00
_cell.angle_beta   90.00
_cell.angle_gamma   90.00
#
_symmetry.space_group_name_H-M   'P 1'
#
loop_
_entity.id
_entity.type
_entity.pdbx_description
1 polymer ?
#
loop_
_entity_poly.entity_id
_entity_poly.type
_entity_poly.pdbx_seq_one_letter_code
_entity_poly.pdbx_strand_id
1 'polypeptide(L)' 'METLIGLAVIFCVCFLPGIITNVKFDNRMPPEGYKTDYGAMSHDLAMGKSKNEVMSKANRGGYDVKK' A
#
# COMPACT_ATOMS: atom_id res chain seq x y z
N MET A 1 -28.48 -16.44 -11.04
CA MET A 1 -27.10 -16.86 -10.72
C MET A 1 -26.06 -16.05 -11.48
N GLU A 2 -26.28 -15.74 -12.77
CA GLU A 2 -25.36 -14.93 -13.58
C GLU A 2 -25.09 -13.52 -13.04
N THR A 3 -26.12 -12.84 -12.51
CA THR A 3 -25.97 -11.52 -11.88
C THR A 3 -25.12 -11.53 -10.61
N LEU A 4 -25.17 -12.61 -9.82
CA LEU A 4 -24.35 -12.76 -8.61
C LEU A 4 -22.87 -12.99 -8.97
N ILE A 5 -22.62 -13.79 -10.02
CA ILE A 5 -21.27 -14.02 -10.55
C ILE A 5 -20.70 -12.71 -11.09
N GLY A 6 -21.48 -11.92 -11.83
CA GLY A 6 -21.07 -10.61 -12.33
C GLY A 6 -20.65 -9.64 -11.21
N LEU A 7 -21.44 -9.56 -10.13
CA LEU A 7 -21.10 -8.73 -8.97
C LEU A 7 -19.85 -9.23 -8.25
N ALA A 8 -19.68 -10.55 -8.13
CA ALA A 8 -18.46 -11.13 -7.53
C ALA A 8 -17.21 -10.80 -8.35
N VAL A 9 -17.28 -10.83 -9.68
CA VAL A 9 -16.16 -10.45 -10.56
C VAL A 9 -15.83 -8.97 -10.41
N ILE A 10 -16.83 -8.08 -10.41
CA ILE A 10 -16.61 -6.64 -10.21
C ILE A 10 -15.97 -6.37 -8.84
N PHE A 11 -16.45 -7.04 -7.79
CA PHE A 11 -15.86 -6.92 -6.46
C PHE A 11 -14.39 -7.35 -6.46
N CYS A 12 -14.09 -8.50 -7.05
CA CYS A 12 -12.73 -9.01 -7.13
C CYS A 12 -11.78 -8.09 -7.91
N VAL A 13 -12.22 -7.54 -9.04
CA VAL A 13 -11.36 -6.70 -9.88
C VAL A 13 -11.16 -5.30 -9.27
N CYS A 14 -12.20 -4.70 -8.69
CA CYS A 14 -12.13 -3.33 -8.21
C CYS A 14 -11.66 -3.21 -6.74
N PHE A 15 -12.04 -4.15 -5.86
CA PHE A 15 -11.85 -4.00 -4.42
C PHE A 15 -10.68 -4.81 -3.86
N LEU A 16 -10.40 -6.02 -4.40
CA LEU A 16 -9.28 -6.84 -3.91
C LEU A 16 -7.91 -6.14 -4.04
N PRO A 17 -7.57 -5.42 -5.12
CA PRO A 17 -6.28 -4.74 -5.22
C PRO A 17 -6.05 -3.73 -4.08
N GLY A 18 -7.11 -3.04 -3.66
CA GLY A 18 -7.07 -2.13 -2.52
C GLY A 18 -6.83 -2.87 -1.21
N ILE A 19 -7.54 -3.97 -0.97
CA ILE A 19 -7.37 -4.79 0.24
C ILE A 19 -5.94 -5.33 0.32
N ILE A 20 -5.41 -5.90 -0.77
CA ILE A 20 -4.04 -6.43 -0.83
C ILE A 20 -3.01 -5.34 -0.52
N THR A 21 -3.19 -4.13 -1.06
CA THR A 21 -2.29 -3.00 -0.82
C THR A 21 -2.26 -2.59 0.66
N ASN A 22 -3.44 -2.55 1.32
CA ASN A 22 -3.54 -2.25 2.75
C ASN A 22 -2.90 -3.34 3.60
N VAL A 23 -3.25 -4.61 3.37
CA VAL A 23 -2.69 -5.75 4.12
C VAL A 23 -1.16 -5.77 4.01
N LYS A 24 -0.60 -5.51 2.83
CA LYS A 24 0.84 -5.45 2.64
C LYS A 24 1.45 -4.29 3.42
N PHE A 25 0.81 -3.12 3.42
CA PHE A 25 1.32 -1.94 4.11
C PHE A 25 1.36 -2.12 5.63
N ASP A 26 0.28 -2.65 6.21
CA ASP A 26 0.13 -2.84 7.65
C ASP A 26 1.10 -3.90 8.20
N ASN A 27 1.46 -4.91 7.40
CA ASN A 27 2.34 -6.00 7.81
C ASN A 27 3.79 -5.84 7.30
N ARG A 28 4.10 -4.72 6.63
CA ARG A 28 5.42 -4.54 6.04
C ARG A 28 6.46 -4.29 7.12
N MET A 29 7.52 -5.10 7.11
CA MET A 29 8.75 -4.83 7.85
C MET A 29 9.86 -4.43 6.87
N PRO A 30 10.69 -3.43 7.19
CA PRO A 30 11.88 -3.12 6.40
C PRO A 30 12.87 -4.30 6.46
N PRO A 31 13.69 -4.51 5.41
CA PRO A 31 14.71 -5.56 5.39
C PRO A 31 15.75 -5.36 6.49
N GLU A 32 16.48 -6.43 6.83
CA GLU A 32 17.51 -6.40 7.87
C GLU A 32 18.58 -5.32 7.58
N GLY A 33 18.93 -4.55 8.59
CA GLY A 33 19.85 -3.41 8.45
C GLY A 33 19.22 -2.11 7.92
N TYR A 34 17.91 -2.12 7.60
CA TYR A 34 17.15 -0.94 7.19
C TYR A 34 16.12 -0.53 8.25
N LYS A 35 15.66 0.71 8.17
CA LYS A 35 14.53 1.25 8.92
C LYS A 35 13.61 2.01 7.97
N THR A 36 12.32 2.04 8.27
CA THR A 36 11.37 2.89 7.54
C THR A 36 11.59 4.34 7.94
N ASP A 37 11.82 5.21 6.97
CA ASP A 37 11.84 6.67 7.16
C ASP A 37 10.41 7.23 7.22
N TYR A 38 9.88 7.29 8.44
CA TYR A 38 8.58 7.88 8.72
C TYR A 38 8.54 9.40 8.46
N GLY A 39 9.69 10.07 8.45
CA GLY A 39 9.80 11.50 8.13
C GLY A 39 9.53 11.74 6.65
N ALA A 40 10.21 11.01 5.77
CA ALA A 40 9.97 11.06 4.33
C ALA A 40 8.55 10.63 3.96
N MET A 41 7.98 9.64 4.68
CA MET A 41 6.59 9.23 4.49
C MET A 41 5.59 10.34 4.89
N SER A 42 5.79 10.96 6.05
CA SER A 42 4.95 12.07 6.52
C SER A 42 5.07 13.30 5.64
N HIS A 43 6.28 13.59 5.15
CA HIS A 43 6.53 14.68 4.20
C HIS A 43 5.77 14.45 2.89
N ASP A 44 5.81 13.24 2.33
CA ASP A 44 5.06 12.92 1.12
C ASP A 44 3.53 13.12 1.29
N LEU A 45 2.99 12.74 2.45
CA LEU A 45 1.57 13.01 2.79
C LEU A 45 1.29 14.52 2.92
N ALA A 46 2.19 15.27 3.57
CA ALA A 46 2.04 16.71 3.74
C ALA A 46 2.15 17.48 2.41
N MET A 47 2.93 16.97 1.46
CA MET A 47 3.07 17.53 0.11
C MET A 47 1.91 17.16 -0.83
N GLY A 48 0.86 16.54 -0.30
CA GLY A 48 -0.37 16.27 -1.04
C GLY A 48 -0.35 14.98 -1.87
N LYS A 49 0.60 14.07 -1.66
CA LYS A 49 0.52 12.73 -2.28
C LYS A 49 -0.66 11.97 -1.71
N SER A 50 -1.34 11.21 -2.56
CA SER A 50 -2.45 10.41 -2.11
C SER A 50 -1.97 9.29 -1.17
N LYS A 51 -2.83 8.91 -0.21
CA LYS A 51 -2.54 7.80 0.70
C LYS A 51 -2.16 6.51 -0.06
N ASN A 52 -2.84 6.24 -1.18
CA ASN A 52 -2.55 5.07 -2.02
C ASN A 52 -1.15 5.14 -2.65
N GLU A 53 -0.69 6.30 -3.09
CA GLU A 53 0.67 6.46 -3.62
C GLU A 53 1.73 6.26 -2.54
N VAL A 54 1.52 6.84 -1.36
CA VAL A 54 2.42 6.67 -0.21
C VAL A 54 2.47 5.21 0.23
N MET A 55 1.33 4.54 0.33
CA MET A 55 1.25 3.11 0.64
C MET A 55 1.92 2.24 -0.43
N SER A 56 1.69 2.54 -1.71
CA SER A 56 2.33 1.83 -2.83
C SER A 56 3.86 1.99 -2.79
N LYS A 57 4.35 3.22 -2.55
CA LYS A 57 5.78 3.51 -2.40
C LYS A 57 6.37 2.79 -1.19
N ALA A 58 5.70 2.82 -0.06
CA ALA A 58 6.11 2.08 1.14
C ALA A 58 6.19 0.58 0.85
N ASN A 59 5.14 -0.02 0.28
CA ASN A 59 5.11 -1.44 -0.09
C ASN A 59 6.22 -1.90 -1.05
N ARG A 60 6.90 -0.96 -1.71
CA ARG A 60 7.99 -1.21 -2.66
C ARG A 60 9.40 -0.99 -2.10
N GLY A 61 9.57 -0.65 -0.83
CA GLY A 61 10.91 -0.31 -0.33
C GLY A 61 11.21 1.19 -0.30
N GLY A 62 10.32 2.05 -0.82
CA GLY A 62 10.68 3.42 -1.19
C GLY A 62 10.97 4.38 -0.03
N TYR A 63 10.77 3.93 1.21
CA TYR A 63 11.14 4.66 2.44
C TYR A 63 12.16 3.88 3.28
N ASP A 64 12.75 2.80 2.77
CA ASP A 64 13.76 2.06 3.51
C ASP A 64 15.09 2.79 3.43
N VAL A 65 15.58 3.22 4.58
CA VAL A 65 16.89 3.85 4.73
C VAL A 65 17.80 2.94 5.54
N LYS A 66 19.08 2.89 5.18
CA LYS A 66 20.06 2.11 5.92
C LYS A 66 20.15 2.67 7.35
N LYS A 67 20.23 1.76 8.33
CA LYS A 67 20.41 2.13 9.74
C LYS A 67 21.71 2.88 9.96
#